data_AF-A0A1F7S1E0-F1
#
_entry.id   AF-A0A1F7S1E0-F1
#
_cell.length_a   1.000
_cell.length_b   1.000
_cell.length_c   1.000
_cell.angle_alpha   90.00
_cell.angle_beta   90.00
_cell.angle_gamma   90.00
#
_symmetry.space_group_name_H-M   'P 1'
#
loop_
_entity.id
_entity.type
_entity.pdbx_description
1 polymer ?
#
loop_
_entity_poly.entity_id
_entity_poly.type
_entity_poly.pdbx_seq_one_letter_code
_entity_poly.pdbx_strand_id
1 'polypeptide(L)'
;MNRIYAAIIVFCIPGLFSNAMADTFVVPLSVSGSYMTGDKIPFDIDLGVELLEVLEVKFYCKGTVTAGLDYWGNPFSWMFQAWMPASPGYWIADGTSAGESTWPAPEAFEGESLFRDLLHPTWDFLLDGGASGWVELSDVMSIPEYPPSKLPAGTIESASITIIAKTDRSIPAFSPFGIILISVIFTPVIIILRETQVIINAAGSEIR
;
A
#
# COMPACT_ATOMS: atom_id res chain seq x y z
N MET A 1 7.79 26.93 -61.65
CA MET A 1 6.68 26.53 -60.76
C MET A 1 7.20 25.45 -59.82
N ASN A 2 7.66 25.82 -58.61
CA ASN A 2 8.18 24.87 -57.63
C ASN A 2 7.10 24.60 -56.59
N ARG A 3 6.59 23.36 -56.55
CA ARG A 3 5.70 22.91 -55.47
C ARG A 3 6.57 22.36 -54.35
N ILE A 4 6.61 23.07 -53.24
CA ILE A 4 7.18 22.59 -51.98
C ILE A 4 6.12 21.66 -51.37
N TYR A 5 6.44 20.38 -51.23
CA TYR A 5 5.64 19.43 -50.47
C TYR A 5 5.91 19.68 -48.99
N ALA A 6 4.99 20.33 -48.29
CA ALA A 6 5.02 20.41 -46.84
C ALA A 6 4.63 19.03 -46.27
N ALA A 7 5.61 18.30 -45.75
CA ALA A 7 5.35 17.11 -44.95
C ALA A 7 4.82 17.55 -43.58
N ILE A 8 3.54 17.29 -43.30
CA ILE A 8 2.97 17.44 -41.96
C ILE A 8 3.47 16.26 -41.14
N ILE A 9 4.43 16.50 -40.25
CA ILE A 9 4.78 15.53 -39.19
C ILE A 9 3.73 15.70 -38.10
N VAL A 10 2.77 14.79 -38.07
CA VAL A 10 1.88 14.63 -36.91
C VAL A 10 2.71 13.97 -35.81
N PHE A 11 3.21 14.76 -34.87
CA PHE A 11 3.60 14.23 -33.57
C PHE A 11 2.32 13.87 -32.82
N CYS A 12 1.83 12.64 -33.01
CA CYS A 12 1.01 12.01 -31.99
C CYS A 12 1.90 11.89 -30.76
N ILE A 13 1.75 12.79 -29.79
CA ILE A 13 2.12 12.46 -28.41
C ILE A 13 1.14 11.33 -28.06
N PRO A 14 1.58 10.06 -27.97
CA PRO A 14 0.71 9.08 -27.36
C PRO A 14 0.48 9.64 -25.96
N GLY A 15 -0.79 9.90 -25.64
CA GLY A 15 -1.18 10.31 -24.31
C GLY A 15 -0.42 9.46 -23.31
N LEU A 16 0.12 10.11 -22.28
CA LEU A 16 0.62 9.49 -21.08
C LEU A 16 -0.48 8.53 -20.58
N PHE A 17 -0.44 7.30 -21.05
CA PHE A 17 -1.11 6.18 -20.40
C PHE A 17 -0.31 5.99 -19.12
N SER A 18 -0.67 6.78 -18.10
CA SER A 18 -0.32 6.49 -16.72
C SER A 18 -0.94 5.13 -16.44
N ASN A 19 -0.17 4.07 -16.65
CA ASN A 19 -0.46 2.80 -16.02
C ASN A 19 -0.31 3.09 -14.54
N ALA A 20 -1.43 3.31 -13.84
CA ALA A 20 -1.45 3.39 -12.39
C ALA A 20 -0.86 2.07 -11.88
N MET A 21 0.43 2.07 -11.58
CA MET A 21 1.10 0.93 -10.97
C MET A 21 0.61 0.86 -9.52
N ALA A 22 0.19 -0.33 -9.10
CA ALA A 22 -0.11 -0.57 -7.71
C ALA A 22 1.21 -0.53 -6.92
N ASP A 23 1.20 0.26 -5.86
CA ASP A 23 2.24 0.32 -4.84
C ASP A 23 1.96 -0.70 -3.75
N THR A 24 3.03 -1.18 -3.11
CA THR A 24 2.95 -2.09 -1.97
C THR A 24 3.63 -1.45 -0.78
N PHE A 25 2.87 -1.29 0.30
CA PHE A 25 3.32 -0.76 1.57
C PHE A 25 3.34 -1.87 2.60
N VAL A 26 4.48 -2.10 3.25
CA VAL A 26 4.59 -3.05 4.36
C VAL A 26 4.84 -2.25 5.63
N VAL A 27 3.83 -2.19 6.49
CA VAL A 27 3.82 -1.36 7.70
C VAL A 27 4.02 -2.27 8.92
N PRO A 28 5.19 -2.22 9.59
CA PRO A 28 5.38 -2.97 10.83
C PRO A 28 4.49 -2.41 11.93
N LEU A 29 3.81 -3.29 12.68
CA LEU A 29 2.92 -2.89 13.76
C LEU A 29 3.65 -2.91 15.11
N SER A 30 3.37 -1.92 15.96
CA SER A 30 3.91 -1.84 17.33
C SER A 30 3.06 -2.63 18.33
N VAL A 31 2.77 -3.89 17.99
CA VAL A 31 1.85 -4.78 18.74
C VAL A 31 2.55 -6.05 19.26
N SER A 32 3.88 -6.09 19.23
CA SER A 32 4.64 -7.21 19.78
C SER A 32 4.56 -7.24 21.31
N GLY A 33 4.57 -8.45 21.88
CA GLY A 33 4.46 -8.65 23.32
C GLY A 33 3.48 -9.75 23.69
N SER A 34 3.27 -9.92 25.00
CA SER A 34 2.39 -10.92 25.57
C SER A 34 0.94 -10.43 25.61
N TYR A 35 0.01 -11.34 25.33
CA TYR A 35 -1.43 -11.12 25.32
C TYR A 35 -2.11 -12.12 26.24
N MET A 36 -3.02 -11.61 27.04
CA MET A 36 -4.03 -12.37 27.76
C MET A 36 -5.38 -12.25 27.03
N THR A 37 -6.30 -13.16 27.31
CA THR A 37 -7.68 -13.05 26.79
C THR A 37 -8.31 -11.71 27.15
N GLY A 38 -8.86 -11.03 26.15
CA GLY A 38 -9.49 -9.71 26.31
C GLY A 38 -8.53 -8.53 26.14
N ASP A 39 -7.22 -8.76 26.05
CA ASP A 39 -6.26 -7.71 25.72
C ASP A 39 -6.47 -7.24 24.28
N LYS A 40 -6.58 -5.93 24.12
CA LYS A 40 -6.61 -5.24 22.82
C LYS A 40 -5.43 -4.29 22.79
N ILE A 41 -4.48 -4.52 21.87
CA ILE A 41 -3.35 -3.62 21.67
C ILE A 41 -3.61 -2.80 20.40
N PRO A 42 -3.72 -1.46 20.52
CA PRO A 42 -3.98 -0.62 19.35
C PRO A 42 -2.76 -0.54 18.44
N PHE A 43 -3.02 -0.25 17.16
CA PHE A 43 -2.00 0.13 16.19
C PHE A 43 -2.50 1.29 15.32
N ASP A 44 -1.55 2.03 14.76
CA ASP A 44 -1.80 3.08 13.78
C ASP A 44 -0.95 2.83 12.54
N ILE A 45 -1.50 3.19 11.39
CA ILE A 45 -0.89 3.13 10.07
C ILE A 45 -0.81 4.57 9.56
N ASP A 46 0.37 4.97 9.10
CA ASP A 46 0.61 6.21 8.38
C ASP A 46 1.52 5.89 7.18
N LEU A 47 0.95 5.98 5.97
CA LEU A 47 1.67 5.78 4.72
C LEU A 47 2.40 7.03 4.24
N GLY A 48 2.09 8.21 4.82
CA GLY A 48 2.61 9.50 4.40
C GLY A 48 2.17 9.93 2.99
N VAL A 49 1.19 9.25 2.40
CA VAL A 49 0.69 9.50 1.04
C VAL A 49 -0.78 9.11 0.92
N GLU A 50 -1.56 9.95 0.24
CA GLU A 50 -2.94 9.65 -0.12
C GLU A 50 -3.00 8.54 -1.18
N LEU A 51 -4.00 7.67 -1.06
CA LEU A 51 -4.26 6.56 -1.97
C LEU A 51 -5.43 6.92 -2.88
N LEU A 52 -5.32 6.54 -4.15
CA LEU A 52 -6.41 6.66 -5.12
C LEU A 52 -7.40 5.49 -5.01
N GLU A 53 -6.88 4.30 -4.73
CA GLU A 53 -7.65 3.07 -4.66
C GLU A 53 -6.88 2.02 -3.86
N VAL A 54 -7.53 1.37 -2.90
CA VAL A 54 -6.97 0.23 -2.18
C VAL A 54 -7.45 -1.06 -2.86
N LEU A 55 -6.51 -1.91 -3.24
CA LEU A 55 -6.77 -3.17 -3.93
C LEU A 55 -6.82 -4.34 -2.94
N GLU A 56 -5.90 -4.35 -1.97
CA GLU A 56 -5.73 -5.47 -1.05
C GLU A 56 -5.12 -4.99 0.27
N VAL A 57 -5.60 -5.54 1.39
CA VAL A 57 -5.01 -5.31 2.71
C VAL A 57 -4.85 -6.66 3.40
N LYS A 58 -3.63 -6.93 3.88
CA LYS A 58 -3.27 -8.18 4.54
C LYS A 58 -2.71 -7.94 5.92
N PHE A 59 -2.99 -8.87 6.82
CA PHE A 59 -2.37 -8.96 8.12
C PHE A 59 -1.41 -10.14 8.16
N TYR A 60 -0.17 -9.89 8.54
CA TYR A 60 0.81 -10.91 8.86
C TYR A 60 1.10 -10.87 10.37
N CYS A 61 1.17 -12.04 10.99
CA CYS A 61 1.63 -12.17 12.36
C CYS A 61 2.39 -13.48 12.60
N LYS A 62 3.33 -13.42 13.54
CA LYS A 62 4.16 -14.54 13.98
C LYS A 62 4.33 -14.49 15.49
N GLY A 63 4.28 -15.65 16.13
CA GLY A 63 4.49 -15.74 17.57
C GLY A 63 4.16 -17.12 18.14
N THR A 64 3.63 -17.12 19.37
CA THR A 64 3.22 -18.34 20.06
C THR A 64 1.85 -18.19 20.71
N VAL A 65 1.15 -19.31 20.87
CA VAL A 65 -0.14 -19.39 21.57
C VAL A 65 -0.15 -20.63 22.46
N THR A 66 -0.57 -20.47 23.71
CA THR A 66 -0.94 -21.58 24.58
C THR A 66 -2.44 -21.79 24.48
N ALA A 67 -2.89 -23.03 24.23
CA ALA A 67 -4.33 -23.34 24.18
C ALA A 67 -5.09 -22.89 25.43
N GLY A 68 -6.36 -22.52 25.24
CA GLY A 68 -7.33 -22.48 26.31
C GLY A 68 -7.83 -23.89 26.62
N LEU A 69 -8.47 -24.08 27.78
CA LEU A 69 -9.16 -25.32 28.12
C LEU A 69 -10.67 -25.09 28.19
N ASP A 70 -11.44 -25.96 27.54
CA ASP A 70 -12.90 -25.96 27.67
C ASP A 70 -13.33 -26.38 29.09
N TYR A 71 -14.64 -26.46 29.34
CA TYR A 71 -15.18 -26.86 30.64
C TYR A 71 -14.80 -28.31 31.04
N TRP A 72 -14.55 -29.19 30.07
CA TRP A 72 -14.13 -30.58 30.30
C TRP A 72 -12.61 -30.74 30.42
N GLY A 73 -11.86 -29.65 30.24
CA GLY A 73 -10.39 -29.66 30.27
C GLY A 73 -9.76 -30.08 28.94
N ASN A 74 -10.50 -30.08 27.83
CA ASN A 74 -9.94 -30.32 26.51
C ASN A 74 -9.30 -29.03 25.98
N PRO A 75 -8.09 -29.10 25.39
CA PRO A 75 -7.47 -27.94 24.78
C PRO A 75 -8.23 -27.54 23.50
N PHE A 76 -8.26 -26.24 23.22
CA PHE A 76 -8.75 -25.71 21.95
C PHE A 76 -7.86 -24.56 21.47
N SER A 77 -7.80 -24.42 20.14
CA SER A 77 -6.94 -23.46 19.50
C SER A 77 -7.46 -22.01 19.61
N TRP A 78 -6.53 -21.07 19.52
CA TRP A 78 -6.79 -19.62 19.50
C TRP A 78 -6.01 -18.97 18.37
N MET A 79 -6.39 -17.75 18.01
CA MET A 79 -5.69 -16.97 16.99
C MET A 79 -5.62 -15.48 17.36
N PHE A 80 -4.69 -14.77 16.76
CA PHE A 80 -4.66 -13.32 16.80
C PHE A 80 -5.53 -12.74 15.70
N GLN A 81 -6.42 -11.81 16.04
CA GLN A 81 -7.27 -11.10 15.09
C GLN A 81 -6.87 -9.64 15.02
N ALA A 82 -6.67 -9.12 13.81
CA ALA A 82 -6.50 -7.70 13.57
C ALA A 82 -7.84 -7.09 13.15
N TRP A 83 -8.22 -6.00 13.79
CA TRP A 83 -9.46 -5.28 13.57
C TRP A 83 -9.17 -3.87 13.10
N MET A 84 -9.88 -3.42 12.07
CA MET A 84 -9.91 -2.01 11.65
C MET A 84 -11.36 -1.52 11.65
N PRO A 85 -11.69 -0.41 12.34
CA PRO A 85 -13.00 0.19 12.32
C PRO A 85 -13.32 0.75 10.93
N ALA A 86 -14.54 0.48 10.46
CA ALA A 86 -15.15 1.13 9.31
C ALA A 86 -16.44 1.83 9.76
N SER A 87 -16.88 2.85 9.03
CA SER A 87 -18.14 3.53 9.35
C SER A 87 -19.18 3.28 8.26
N PRO A 88 -20.19 2.41 8.49
CA PRO A 88 -20.39 1.54 9.66
C PRO A 88 -19.57 0.23 9.62
N GLY A 89 -19.22 -0.33 10.79
CA GLY A 89 -18.74 -1.70 10.91
C GLY A 89 -17.23 -1.89 11.15
N TYR A 90 -16.70 -3.03 10.71
CA TYR A 90 -15.29 -3.41 10.92
C TYR A 90 -14.79 -4.30 9.79
N TRP A 91 -13.49 -4.23 9.54
CA TRP A 91 -12.73 -5.21 8.78
C TRP A 91 -11.93 -6.08 9.75
N ILE A 92 -11.85 -7.38 9.45
CA ILE A 92 -11.13 -8.35 10.29
C ILE A 92 -10.20 -9.22 9.47
N ALA A 93 -9.00 -9.48 9.99
CA ALA A 93 -8.12 -10.52 9.49
C ALA A 93 -7.80 -11.52 10.59
N ASP A 94 -8.03 -12.80 10.31
CA ASP A 94 -7.80 -13.92 11.22
C ASP A 94 -6.38 -14.46 11.04
N GLY A 95 -5.58 -14.43 12.09
CA GLY A 95 -4.27 -15.08 12.12
C GLY A 95 -4.37 -16.61 12.16
N THR A 96 -3.20 -17.26 12.13
CA THR A 96 -3.12 -18.73 12.20
C THR A 96 -3.60 -19.24 13.56
N SER A 97 -4.56 -20.18 13.53
CA SER A 97 -5.03 -20.91 14.71
C SER A 97 -3.94 -21.83 15.25
N ALA A 98 -3.64 -21.75 16.56
CA ALA A 98 -2.62 -22.54 17.22
C ALA A 98 -2.93 -22.78 18.70
N GLY A 99 -2.22 -23.72 19.32
CA GLY A 99 -2.19 -23.97 20.76
C GLY A 99 -2.67 -25.36 21.16
N GLU A 100 -3.65 -25.91 20.44
CA GLU A 100 -4.30 -27.18 20.80
C GLU A 100 -3.34 -28.37 20.66
N SER A 101 -2.52 -28.38 19.61
CA SER A 101 -1.72 -29.54 19.24
C SER A 101 -0.52 -29.79 20.15
N THR A 102 -0.05 -28.76 20.85
CA THR A 102 1.14 -28.81 21.71
C THR A 102 0.84 -28.70 23.20
N TRP A 103 -0.44 -28.67 23.59
CA TRP A 103 -0.85 -28.47 24.98
C TRP A 103 -0.12 -29.44 25.95
N PRO A 104 0.44 -28.95 27.08
CA PRO A 104 0.35 -27.59 27.62
C PRO A 104 1.44 -26.60 27.19
N ALA A 105 2.33 -27.00 26.28
CA ALA A 105 3.37 -26.10 25.79
C ALA A 105 2.80 -25.07 24.79
N PRO A 106 3.37 -23.85 24.72
CA PRO A 106 3.05 -22.90 23.67
C PRO A 106 3.34 -23.47 22.27
N GLU A 107 2.40 -23.29 21.35
CA GLU A 107 2.54 -23.63 19.94
C GLU A 107 3.04 -22.41 19.17
N ALA A 108 4.09 -22.56 18.37
CA ALA A 108 4.53 -21.51 17.46
C ALA A 108 3.60 -21.43 16.25
N PHE A 109 3.33 -20.21 15.78
CA PHE A 109 2.55 -19.96 14.58
C PHE A 109 3.18 -18.86 13.73
N GLU A 110 2.88 -18.91 12.45
CA GLU A 110 3.19 -17.87 11.47
C GLU A 110 2.11 -17.89 10.39
N GLY A 111 1.66 -16.73 9.94
CA GLY A 111 0.68 -16.68 8.86
C GLY A 111 0.34 -15.28 8.37
N GLU A 112 -0.29 -15.28 7.20
CA GLU A 112 -0.84 -14.11 6.53
C GLU A 112 -2.31 -14.36 6.23
N SER A 113 -3.14 -13.33 6.40
CA SER A 113 -4.58 -13.38 6.16
C SER A 113 -5.07 -12.09 5.54
N LEU A 114 -6.05 -12.22 4.66
CA LEU A 114 -6.72 -11.08 4.07
C LEU A 114 -7.69 -10.48 5.07
N PHE A 115 -7.73 -9.15 5.13
CA PHE A 115 -8.84 -8.50 5.78
C PHE A 115 -10.11 -8.78 4.97
N ARG A 116 -11.09 -9.39 5.63
CA ARG A 116 -12.41 -9.61 5.08
C ARG A 116 -13.38 -8.60 5.67
N ASP A 117 -14.34 -8.26 4.84
CA ASP A 117 -15.42 -7.38 5.21
C ASP A 117 -16.42 -8.13 6.13
N LEU A 118 -16.82 -7.49 7.22
CA LEU A 118 -17.98 -7.93 8.02
C LEU A 118 -19.26 -7.13 7.70
N LEU A 119 -19.15 -5.86 7.27
CA LEU A 119 -20.27 -4.91 7.19
C LEU A 119 -20.13 -3.74 6.17
N HIS A 120 -18.96 -3.46 5.58
CA HIS A 120 -18.68 -2.39 4.62
C HIS A 120 -17.73 -2.79 3.46
N PRO A 121 -18.17 -2.76 2.19
CA PRO A 121 -17.42 -3.34 1.07
C PRO A 121 -16.29 -2.44 0.52
N THR A 122 -16.04 -1.27 1.11
CA THR A 122 -15.05 -0.30 0.60
C THR A 122 -13.97 0.04 1.62
N TRP A 123 -12.80 0.39 1.07
CA TRP A 123 -11.60 0.81 1.79
C TRP A 123 -11.49 2.33 1.95
N ASP A 124 -12.59 3.08 1.84
CA ASP A 124 -12.55 4.54 1.75
C ASP A 124 -11.84 5.19 2.95
N PHE A 125 -11.91 4.56 4.13
CA PHE A 125 -11.25 5.02 5.35
C PHE A 125 -9.71 4.98 5.29
N LEU A 126 -9.11 4.26 4.33
CA LEU A 126 -7.67 4.19 4.11
C LEU A 126 -7.17 5.17 3.04
N LEU A 127 -8.08 5.83 2.30
CA LEU A 127 -7.69 6.67 1.15
C LEU A 127 -6.86 7.88 1.55
N ASP A 128 -7.01 8.39 2.77
CA ASP A 128 -6.18 9.47 3.31
C ASP A 128 -4.75 9.00 3.69
N GLY A 129 -4.43 7.72 3.46
CA GLY A 129 -3.12 7.14 3.79
C GLY A 129 -2.93 6.78 5.26
N GLY A 130 -3.95 6.98 6.09
CA GLY A 130 -3.94 6.66 7.51
C GLY A 130 -5.07 5.72 7.91
N ALA A 131 -4.81 4.85 8.89
CA ALA A 131 -5.86 4.07 9.56
C ALA A 131 -5.39 3.67 10.96
N SER A 132 -6.34 3.35 11.82
CA SER A 132 -6.08 2.83 13.17
C SER A 132 -6.81 1.51 13.35
N GLY A 133 -6.34 0.66 14.26
CA GLY A 133 -6.99 -0.59 14.58
C GLY A 133 -6.50 -1.17 15.89
N TRP A 134 -6.81 -2.43 16.15
CA TRP A 134 -6.23 -3.16 17.26
C TRP A 134 -6.02 -4.63 16.90
N VAL A 135 -5.08 -5.26 17.59
CA VAL A 135 -4.90 -6.71 17.59
C VAL A 135 -5.37 -7.26 18.93
N GLU A 136 -6.05 -8.40 18.91
CA GLU A 136 -6.47 -9.13 20.10
C GLU A 136 -6.27 -10.63 19.94
N LEU A 137 -6.17 -11.33 21.07
CA LEU A 137 -6.17 -12.79 21.12
C LEU A 137 -7.62 -13.27 21.27
N SER A 138 -8.11 -14.01 20.29
CA SER A 138 -9.53 -14.39 20.16
C SER A 138 -9.70 -15.89 19.90
N ASP A 139 -10.88 -16.41 20.26
CA ASP A 139 -11.20 -17.81 20.07
C ASP A 139 -11.54 -18.11 18.60
N VAL A 140 -11.30 -19.35 18.18
CA VAL A 140 -11.71 -19.83 16.84
C VAL A 140 -13.20 -20.22 16.83
N MET A 141 -13.77 -20.48 18.02
CA MET A 141 -15.15 -20.89 18.18
C MET A 141 -15.74 -20.18 19.40
N SER A 142 -16.56 -19.18 19.15
CA SER A 142 -17.44 -18.58 20.15
C SER A 142 -18.51 -19.61 20.55
N ILE A 143 -18.15 -20.64 21.33
CA ILE A 143 -19.11 -21.60 21.88
C ILE A 143 -19.66 -20.98 23.18
N PRO A 144 -20.89 -20.46 23.20
CA PRO A 144 -21.33 -19.53 24.26
C PRO A 144 -21.74 -20.22 25.57
N GLU A 145 -21.61 -21.54 25.70
CA GLU A 145 -22.37 -22.24 26.73
C GLU A 145 -21.64 -22.38 28.07
N TYR A 146 -20.30 -22.39 28.10
CA TYR A 146 -19.56 -22.55 29.36
C TYR A 146 -18.24 -21.77 29.35
N PRO A 147 -17.92 -21.00 30.43
CA PRO A 147 -16.66 -20.29 30.51
C PRO A 147 -15.49 -21.29 30.53
N PRO A 148 -14.38 -21.00 29.82
CA PRO A 148 -13.22 -21.89 29.78
C PRO A 148 -12.65 -22.12 31.17
N SER A 149 -12.20 -23.34 31.45
CA SER A 149 -11.57 -23.69 32.73
C SER A 149 -10.16 -23.11 32.85
N LYS A 150 -9.52 -22.78 31.73
CA LYS A 150 -8.28 -22.01 31.66
C LYS A 150 -8.26 -21.13 30.42
N LEU A 151 -7.90 -19.87 30.63
CA LEU A 151 -7.72 -18.91 29.55
C LEU A 151 -6.40 -19.15 28.82
N PRO A 152 -6.38 -18.96 27.49
CA PRO A 152 -5.15 -18.97 26.70
C PRO A 152 -4.24 -17.80 27.10
N ALA A 153 -3.00 -17.88 26.62
CA ALA A 153 -2.10 -16.75 26.55
C ALA A 153 -1.31 -16.83 25.25
N GLY A 154 -0.94 -15.70 24.69
CA GLY A 154 -0.19 -15.62 23.44
C GLY A 154 0.96 -14.64 23.53
N THR A 155 1.88 -14.70 22.59
CA THR A 155 2.90 -13.67 22.40
C THR A 155 3.09 -13.43 20.91
N ILE A 156 3.03 -12.17 20.50
CA ILE A 156 3.41 -11.76 19.13
C ILE A 156 4.89 -11.37 19.14
N GLU A 157 5.67 -12.01 18.28
CA GLU A 157 7.07 -11.64 18.03
C GLU A 157 7.16 -10.52 17.00
N SER A 158 6.35 -10.60 15.95
CA SER A 158 6.27 -9.60 14.89
C SER A 158 4.91 -9.63 14.21
N ALA A 159 4.44 -8.45 13.81
CA ALA A 159 3.23 -8.29 13.01
C ALA A 159 3.39 -7.12 12.03
N SER A 160 2.72 -7.21 10.90
CA SER A 160 2.69 -6.15 9.89
C SER A 160 1.38 -6.13 9.13
N ILE A 161 1.04 -4.97 8.58
CA ILE A 161 -0.03 -4.83 7.59
C ILE A 161 0.59 -4.53 6.23
N THR A 162 0.18 -5.30 5.23
CA THR A 162 0.56 -5.07 3.83
C THR A 162 -0.62 -4.44 3.10
N ILE A 163 -0.42 -3.27 2.51
CA ILE A 163 -1.42 -2.54 1.72
C ILE A 163 -0.94 -2.51 0.27
N ILE A 164 -1.78 -2.99 -0.65
CA ILE A 164 -1.59 -2.87 -2.08
C ILE A 164 -2.59 -1.85 -2.60
N ALA A 165 -2.11 -0.73 -3.13
CA ALA A 165 -2.95 0.41 -3.49
C ALA A 165 -2.39 1.19 -4.68
N LYS A 166 -3.25 1.87 -5.43
CA LYS A 166 -2.82 2.86 -6.42
C LYS A 166 -2.60 4.19 -5.72
N THR A 167 -1.49 4.86 -6.02
CA THR A 167 -1.22 6.23 -5.57
C THR A 167 -1.23 7.18 -6.75
N ASP A 168 -1.52 8.46 -6.51
CA ASP A 168 -1.28 9.47 -7.53
C ASP A 168 0.22 9.76 -7.61
N ARG A 169 0.93 8.97 -8.41
CA ARG A 169 2.30 9.31 -8.83
C ARG A 169 2.25 10.40 -9.90
N SER A 170 1.56 11.51 -9.64
CA SER A 170 1.79 12.79 -10.31
C SER A 170 3.09 13.44 -9.80
N ILE A 171 4.14 12.63 -9.67
CA ILE A 171 5.50 13.14 -9.73
C ILE A 171 5.61 13.65 -11.18
N PRO A 172 5.90 14.95 -11.45
CA PRO A 172 6.30 15.33 -12.78
C PRO A 172 7.44 14.42 -13.14
N ALA A 173 7.31 13.63 -14.21
CA ALA A 173 8.40 12.82 -14.69
C ALA A 173 9.57 13.74 -15.03
N PHE A 174 10.38 14.11 -14.03
CA PHE A 174 11.78 14.42 -14.20
C PHE A 174 12.44 13.09 -14.48
N SER A 175 12.09 12.55 -15.66
CA SER A 175 12.97 11.71 -16.41
C SER A 175 14.33 12.43 -16.42
N PRO A 176 15.43 11.79 -16.00
CA PRO A 176 16.76 12.33 -16.27
C PRO A 176 17.01 12.42 -17.79
N PHE A 177 16.15 11.85 -18.63
CA PHE A 177 16.13 12.02 -20.08
C PHE A 177 15.19 13.14 -20.57
N GLY A 178 14.35 13.73 -19.70
CA GLY A 178 13.43 14.81 -20.02
C GLY A 178 14.05 16.21 -20.00
N ILE A 179 15.27 16.36 -19.45
CA ILE A 179 16.03 17.62 -19.48
C ILE A 179 16.97 17.70 -20.71
N ILE A 180 17.04 16.66 -21.54
CA ILE A 180 17.84 16.68 -22.80
C ILE A 180 16.92 16.72 -24.02
N LEU A 181 15.93 17.63 -24.07
CA LEU A 181 15.29 17.97 -25.35
C LEU A 181 14.60 19.34 -25.39
N ILE A 182 15.15 20.36 -24.71
CA ILE A 182 14.79 21.76 -25.01
C ILE A 182 16.02 22.55 -25.52
N SER A 183 17.24 22.03 -25.35
CA SER A 183 18.47 22.68 -25.81
C SER A 183 18.80 22.42 -27.29
N VAL A 184 18.26 21.36 -27.92
CA VAL A 184 18.65 20.96 -29.29
C VAL A 184 17.74 21.54 -30.37
N ILE A 185 16.50 21.93 -30.04
CA ILE A 185 15.56 22.49 -31.03
C ILE A 185 15.73 24.01 -31.19
N PHE A 186 16.29 24.72 -30.21
CA PHE A 186 16.56 26.16 -30.33
C PHE A 186 17.96 26.52 -30.86
N THR A 187 18.88 25.56 -30.94
CA THR A 187 20.24 25.86 -31.43
C THR A 187 20.32 26.08 -32.95
N PRO A 188 19.59 25.38 -33.85
CA PRO A 188 19.66 25.72 -35.27
C PRO A 188 18.83 26.96 -35.63
N VAL A 189 17.84 27.35 -34.82
CA VAL A 189 16.98 28.52 -35.12
C VAL A 189 17.69 29.85 -34.82
N ILE A 190 18.59 29.89 -33.83
CA ILE A 190 19.36 31.11 -33.53
C ILE A 190 20.53 31.33 -34.52
N ILE A 191 21.05 30.26 -35.13
CA ILE A 191 22.14 30.38 -36.11
C ILE A 191 21.60 30.90 -37.46
N ILE A 192 20.41 30.47 -37.88
CA ILE A 192 19.82 30.91 -39.17
C ILE A 192 19.38 32.39 -39.12
N LEU A 193 18.99 32.93 -37.95
CA LEU A 193 18.63 34.35 -37.79
C LEU A 193 19.83 35.30 -37.68
N ARG A 194 21.02 34.81 -37.27
CA ARG A 194 22.24 35.63 -37.29
C ARG A 194 22.88 35.74 -38.67
N GLU A 195 22.81 34.69 -39.49
CA GLU A 195 23.38 34.76 -40.86
C GLU A 195 22.52 35.58 -41.82
N THR A 196 21.19 35.64 -41.65
CA THR A 196 20.33 36.48 -42.48
C THR A 196 20.49 37.98 -42.20
N GLN A 197 20.80 38.40 -40.97
CA GLN A 197 21.10 39.82 -40.69
C GLN A 197 22.46 40.28 -41.24
N VAL A 198 23.45 39.40 -41.36
CA VAL A 198 24.76 39.74 -41.94
C VAL A 198 24.67 39.93 -43.45
N ILE A 199 23.84 39.14 -44.14
CA ILE A 199 23.66 39.24 -45.61
C ILE A 199 22.87 40.51 -45.99
N ILE A 200 21.89 40.92 -45.18
CA ILE A 200 21.10 42.15 -45.44
C ILE A 200 21.95 43.42 -45.21
N ASN A 201 22.85 43.42 -44.23
CA ASN A 201 23.75 44.56 -43.99
C ASN A 201 24.91 44.66 -44.98
N ALA A 202 25.33 43.56 -45.61
CA ALA A 202 26.34 43.58 -46.67
C ALA A 202 25.76 44.06 -48.02
N ALA A 203 24.52 43.71 -48.34
CA ALA A 203 23.85 44.15 -49.57
C ALA A 203 23.38 45.61 -49.55
N GLY A 204 23.34 46.25 -48.37
CA GLY A 204 22.97 47.66 -48.20
C GLY A 204 24.11 48.67 -48.38
N SER A 205 25.35 48.23 -48.66
CA SER A 205 26.51 49.14 -48.77
C SER A 205 27.01 49.40 -50.20
N GLU A 206 26.39 48.81 -51.23
CA GLU A 206 26.71 49.05 -52.66
C GLU A 206 25.60 49.80 -53.42
N ILE A 207 24.82 50.64 -52.73
CA ILE A 207 24.01 51.68 -53.39
C ILE A 207 24.45 53.04 -52.85
N ARG A 208 25.62 53.50 -53.29
CA ARG A 208 25.97 54.91 -53.51
C ARG A 208 27.00 55.01 -54.62
#